data_AF-A0A1E4F850-F1
#
_entry.id   AF-A0A1E4F850-F1
#
_cell.length_a   1.000
_cell.length_b   1.000
_cell.length_c   1.000
_cell.angle_alpha   90.00
_cell.angle_beta   90.00
_cell.angle_gamma   90.00
#
_symmetry.space_group_name_H-M   'P 1'
#
loop_
_entity.id
_entity.type
_entity.pdbx_description
1 polymer ?
#
loop_
_entity_poly.entity_id
_entity_poly.type
_entity_poly.pdbx_seq_one_letter_code
_entity_poly.pdbx_strand_id
1 'polypeptide(L)'
;MIRVGTSGWAGEGLFAAEPIKAGTRIVSYQGERISKEESARRRAALNSYIFHLDYAWDVDGSGLDNTARYVNHSCDPNCRVELDGKEIWIVADRDLEAGQELSFNYGYDLSEYERFPCACGARNCCGYMLAREFWGNLPVERANYEGLFPQ
;
A
#
# COMPACT_ATOMS: atom_id res chain seq x y z
N MET A 1 -10.17 -8.20 -15.40
CA MET A 1 -10.03 -7.07 -14.44
C MET A 1 -8.59 -6.65 -14.16
N ILE A 2 -7.69 -7.53 -13.72
CA ILE A 2 -6.32 -7.14 -13.33
C ILE A 2 -5.24 -7.99 -14.04
N ARG A 3 -4.02 -7.48 -14.13
CA ARG A 3 -2.84 -8.19 -14.64
C ARG A 3 -1.57 -7.78 -13.89
N VAL A 4 -0.63 -8.70 -13.73
CA VAL A 4 0.71 -8.38 -13.22
C VAL A 4 1.59 -7.86 -14.36
N GLY A 5 2.49 -6.93 -14.08
CA GLY A 5 3.46 -6.40 -15.05
C GLY A 5 4.63 -5.71 -14.35
N THR A 6 5.57 -5.19 -15.13
CA THR A 6 6.70 -4.41 -14.61
C THR A 6 6.25 -3.02 -14.17
N SER A 7 6.55 -2.64 -12.94
CA SER A 7 6.29 -1.30 -12.38
C SER A 7 7.35 -0.29 -12.85
N GLY A 8 6.96 0.98 -12.97
CA GLY A 8 7.87 2.06 -13.35
C GLY A 8 8.82 2.52 -12.24
N TRP A 9 8.53 2.20 -10.98
CA TRP A 9 9.30 2.67 -9.82
C TRP A 9 9.57 1.61 -8.75
N ALA A 10 8.97 0.43 -8.90
CA ALA A 10 9.18 -0.71 -8.02
C ALA A 10 9.74 -1.89 -8.85
N GLY A 11 9.38 -3.13 -8.49
CA GLY A 11 9.67 -4.32 -9.28
C GLY A 11 8.48 -4.70 -10.15
N GLU A 12 7.69 -5.64 -9.67
CA GLU A 12 6.39 -5.98 -10.27
C GLU A 12 5.28 -5.10 -9.70
N GLY A 13 4.22 -4.90 -10.48
CA GLY A 13 3.04 -4.13 -10.13
C GLY A 13 1.77 -4.83 -10.57
N LEU A 14 0.66 -4.47 -9.94
CA LEU A 14 -0.68 -4.90 -10.34
C LEU A 14 -1.36 -3.79 -11.14
N PHE A 15 -1.90 -4.12 -12.30
CA PHE A 15 -2.46 -3.16 -13.24
C PHE A 15 -3.92 -3.47 -13.55
N ALA A 16 -4.70 -2.41 -13.78
CA ALA A 16 -6.03 -2.54 -14.36
C ALA A 16 -5.89 -3.08 -15.79
N ALA A 17 -6.50 -4.23 -16.08
CA ALA A 17 -6.53 -4.80 -17.43
C ALA A 17 -7.63 -4.19 -18.31
N GLU A 18 -8.62 -3.57 -17.68
CA GLU A 18 -9.78 -2.90 -18.28
C GLU A 18 -10.20 -1.72 -17.38
N PRO A 19 -11.08 -0.81 -17.82
CA PRO A 19 -11.56 0.27 -16.95
C PRO A 19 -12.26 -0.27 -15.69
N ILE A 20 -11.99 0.32 -14.52
CA ILE A 20 -12.56 -0.08 -13.23
C ILE A 20 -13.25 1.14 -12.59
N LYS A 21 -14.48 0.97 -12.10
CA LYS A 21 -15.22 2.07 -11.47
C LYS A 21 -14.82 2.28 -10.02
N ALA A 22 -14.86 3.53 -9.56
CA ALA A 22 -14.69 3.87 -8.15
C ALA A 22 -15.61 3.02 -7.26
N GLY A 23 -15.09 2.57 -6.13
CA GLY A 23 -15.79 1.69 -5.20
C GLY A 23 -15.75 0.19 -5.54
N THR A 24 -15.20 -0.20 -6.69
CA THR A 24 -15.06 -1.62 -7.03
C THR A 24 -14.05 -2.30 -6.11
N ARG A 25 -14.46 -3.40 -5.44
CA ARG A 25 -13.54 -4.32 -4.76
C ARG A 25 -12.79 -5.13 -5.80
N ILE A 26 -11.51 -4.85 -5.97
CA ILE A 26 -10.72 -5.36 -7.10
C ILE A 26 -10.13 -6.73 -6.77
N VAL A 27 -9.46 -6.83 -5.61
CA VAL A 27 -8.77 -8.04 -5.17
C VAL A 27 -8.68 -8.06 -3.65
N SER A 28 -8.81 -9.24 -3.04
CA SER A 28 -8.59 -9.43 -1.61
C SER A 28 -7.11 -9.74 -1.33
N TYR A 29 -6.60 -9.24 -0.21
CA TYR A 29 -5.28 -9.56 0.30
C TYR A 29 -5.36 -10.87 1.08
N GLN A 30 -4.89 -11.94 0.46
CA GLN A 30 -5.00 -13.31 0.98
C GLN A 30 -3.71 -13.73 1.67
N GLY A 31 -3.80 -14.68 2.60
CA GLY A 31 -2.62 -15.20 3.28
C GLY A 31 -2.93 -15.93 4.58
N GLU A 32 -1.86 -16.38 5.24
CA GLU A 32 -1.94 -17.00 6.55
C GLU A 32 -2.25 -15.95 7.62
N ARG A 33 -3.26 -16.18 8.46
CA ARG A 33 -3.52 -15.32 9.62
C ARG A 33 -2.55 -15.68 10.75
N ILE A 34 -1.73 -14.72 11.16
CA ILE A 34 -0.65 -14.89 12.13
C ILE A 34 -0.81 -13.98 13.35
N SER A 35 -0.28 -14.39 14.50
CA SER A 35 -0.27 -13.57 15.71
C SER A 35 0.69 -12.38 15.57
N LYS A 36 0.57 -11.38 16.47
CA LYS A 36 1.52 -10.25 16.51
C LYS A 36 2.96 -10.66 16.78
N GLU A 37 3.18 -11.68 17.62
CA GLU A 37 4.50 -12.23 17.88
C GLU A 37 5.12 -12.83 16.62
N GLU A 38 4.33 -13.63 15.89
CA GLU A 38 4.78 -14.24 14.64
C GLU A 38 5.00 -13.19 13.53
N SER A 39 4.14 -12.17 13.47
CA SER A 39 4.30 -11.00 12.61
C SER A 39 5.64 -10.30 12.86
N ALA A 40 5.96 -9.99 14.12
CA ALA A 40 7.23 -9.38 14.49
C ALA A 40 8.42 -10.26 14.07
N ARG A 41 8.35 -11.58 14.31
CA ARG A 41 9.38 -12.54 13.88
C ARG A 41 9.59 -12.54 12.36
N ARG A 42 8.51 -12.58 11.58
CA ARG A 42 8.59 -12.62 10.10
C ARG A 42 9.03 -11.27 9.50
N ARG A 43 8.62 -10.14 10.08
CA ARG A 43 9.09 -8.80 9.70
C ARG A 43 10.59 -8.62 9.97
N ALA A 44 11.08 -9.11 11.13
CA ALA A 44 12.51 -9.12 11.44
C ALA A 44 13.33 -9.97 10.45
N ALA A 45 12.71 -11.01 9.87
CA ALA A 45 13.25 -11.80 8.77
C ALA A 45 13.01 -11.16 7.37
N LEU A 46 12.71 -9.87 7.31
CA LEU A 46 12.51 -9.07 6.10
C LEU A 46 11.30 -9.46 5.24
N ASN A 47 10.29 -10.14 5.81
CA ASN A 47 9.02 -10.35 5.10
C ASN A 47 8.24 -9.04 5.01
N SER A 48 8.15 -8.49 3.80
CA SER A 48 7.46 -7.23 3.50
C SER A 48 5.96 -7.41 3.18
N TYR A 49 5.46 -8.64 3.17
CA TYR A 49 4.07 -8.99 2.82
C TYR A 49 3.15 -9.19 4.04
N ILE A 50 3.56 -8.68 5.20
CA ILE A 50 2.73 -8.74 6.40
C ILE A 50 1.79 -7.54 6.45
N PHE A 51 0.49 -7.82 6.40
CA PHE A 51 -0.58 -6.81 6.43
C PHE A 51 -1.24 -6.77 7.81
N HIS A 52 -1.41 -5.57 8.37
CA HIS A 52 -2.12 -5.39 9.63
C HIS A 52 -3.62 -5.67 9.48
N LEU A 53 -4.16 -6.60 10.29
CA LEU A 53 -5.60 -6.89 10.26
C LEU A 53 -6.36 -6.27 11.44
N ASP A 54 -5.98 -6.63 12.67
CA ASP A 54 -6.61 -6.15 13.89
C ASP A 54 -5.62 -6.12 15.08
N TYR A 55 -6.07 -5.88 16.30
CA TYR A 55 -5.17 -5.80 17.48
C TYR A 55 -4.46 -7.12 17.81
N ALA A 56 -5.03 -8.27 17.42
CA ALA A 56 -4.52 -9.59 17.75
C ALA A 56 -3.86 -10.30 16.56
N TRP A 57 -4.22 -9.93 15.33
CA TRP A 57 -3.85 -10.67 14.13
C TRP A 57 -3.32 -9.79 13.01
N ASP A 58 -2.45 -10.40 12.20
CA ASP A 58 -1.97 -9.92 10.91
C ASP A 58 -2.18 -11.02 9.85
N VAL A 59 -1.99 -10.67 8.58
CA VAL A 59 -2.02 -11.60 7.45
C VAL A 59 -0.64 -11.63 6.79
N ASP A 60 -0.05 -12.81 6.65
CA ASP A 60 1.12 -13.03 5.81
C ASP A 60 0.70 -13.37 4.38
N GLY A 61 0.78 -12.38 3.50
CA GLY A 61 0.43 -12.50 2.09
C GLY A 61 1.60 -12.82 1.17
N SER A 62 2.68 -13.42 1.68
CA SER A 62 3.86 -13.79 0.89
C SER A 62 3.65 -14.96 -0.07
N GLY A 63 2.49 -15.61 -0.04
CA GLY A 63 2.08 -16.65 -0.99
C GLY A 63 1.94 -16.10 -2.42
N LEU A 64 2.17 -16.95 -3.42
CA LEU A 64 2.01 -16.58 -4.84
C LEU A 64 0.55 -16.58 -5.30
N ASP A 65 -0.33 -17.23 -4.54
CA ASP A 65 -1.79 -17.19 -4.66
C ASP A 65 -2.36 -15.80 -4.31
N ASN A 66 -1.70 -15.05 -3.42
CA ASN A 66 -2.07 -13.68 -3.11
C ASN A 66 -1.65 -12.71 -4.23
N THR A 67 -2.51 -12.52 -5.23
CA THR A 67 -2.26 -11.55 -6.32
C THR A 67 -2.18 -10.11 -5.81
N ALA A 68 -2.83 -9.77 -4.69
CA ALA A 68 -2.78 -8.42 -4.12
C ALA A 68 -1.37 -8.02 -3.61
N ARG A 69 -0.45 -8.98 -3.46
CA ARG A 69 0.95 -8.72 -3.07
C ARG A 69 1.71 -7.81 -4.04
N TYR A 70 1.22 -7.66 -5.27
CA TYR A 70 1.83 -6.84 -6.31
C TYR A 70 1.29 -5.40 -6.33
N VAL A 71 0.34 -5.04 -5.46
CA VAL A 71 -0.14 -3.66 -5.36
C VAL A 71 0.90 -2.83 -4.62
N ASN A 72 1.48 -1.83 -5.30
CA ASN A 72 2.60 -1.06 -4.79
C ASN A 72 2.18 0.13 -3.91
N HIS A 73 3.15 0.68 -3.19
CA HIS A 73 2.98 1.94 -2.47
C HIS A 73 2.90 3.12 -3.45
N SER A 74 2.00 4.07 -3.16
CA SER A 74 2.07 5.44 -3.67
C SER A 74 1.71 6.45 -2.59
N CYS A 75 2.40 7.59 -2.59
CA CYS A 75 2.03 8.75 -1.77
C CYS A 75 0.74 9.43 -2.28
N ASP A 76 0.38 9.22 -3.55
CA ASP A 76 -0.89 9.63 -4.16
C ASP A 76 -1.58 8.43 -4.82
N PRO A 77 -2.15 7.53 -4.02
CA PRO A 77 -2.69 6.27 -4.52
C PRO A 77 -4.02 6.45 -5.25
N ASN A 78 -4.40 5.41 -5.99
CA ASN A 78 -5.70 5.31 -6.68
C ASN A 78 -6.60 4.20 -6.12
N CYS A 79 -6.10 3.44 -5.14
CA CYS A 79 -6.84 2.47 -4.36
C CYS A 79 -6.76 2.77 -2.86
N ARG A 80 -7.78 2.30 -2.13
CA ARG A 80 -7.80 2.27 -0.68
C ARG A 80 -7.95 0.84 -0.18
N VAL A 81 -7.72 0.66 1.11
CA VAL A 81 -7.92 -0.61 1.81
C VAL A 81 -9.26 -0.55 2.53
N GLU A 82 -10.07 -1.60 2.40
CA GLU A 82 -11.33 -1.76 3.11
C GLU A 82 -11.32 -3.09 3.86
N LEU A 83 -11.79 -3.08 5.11
CA LEU A 83 -11.99 -4.30 5.88
C LEU A 83 -13.45 -4.75 5.74
N ASP A 84 -13.65 -5.99 5.28
CA ASP A 84 -14.95 -6.67 5.32
C ASP A 84 -14.86 -7.83 6.30
N GLY A 85 -15.27 -7.57 7.55
CA GLY A 85 -15.08 -8.50 8.66
C GLY A 85 -13.59 -8.77 8.93
N LYS A 86 -13.09 -9.92 8.48
CA LYS A 86 -11.68 -10.33 8.62
C LYS A 86 -10.93 -10.38 7.29
N GLU A 87 -11.57 -9.97 6.21
CA GLU A 87 -10.96 -9.90 4.89
C GLU A 87 -10.48 -8.48 4.60
N ILE A 88 -9.30 -8.39 4.01
CA ILE A 88 -8.69 -7.13 3.57
C ILE A 88 -8.94 -7.02 2.06
N TRP A 89 -9.58 -5.95 1.62
CA TRP A 89 -9.89 -5.69 0.22
C TRP A 89 -9.15 -4.46 -0.30
N ILE A 90 -8.59 -4.58 -1.50
CA ILE A 90 -8.08 -3.45 -2.27
C ILE A 90 -9.22 -2.94 -3.15
N VAL A 91 -9.62 -1.68 -2.93
CA VAL A 91 -10.81 -1.07 -3.53
C VAL A 91 -10.41 0.15 -4.35
N ALA A 92 -11.00 0.30 -5.54
CA ALA A 92 -10.80 1.49 -6.36
C ALA A 92 -11.30 2.74 -5.61
N ASP A 93 -10.43 3.74 -5.45
CA ASP A 93 -10.81 5.00 -4.79
C ASP A 93 -11.37 6.03 -5.78
N ARG A 94 -10.99 5.89 -7.05
CA ARG A 94 -11.49 6.64 -8.19
C ARG A 94 -11.66 5.72 -9.39
N ASP A 95 -12.26 6.22 -10.46
CA ASP A 95 -12.29 5.51 -11.74
C ASP A 95 -10.85 5.27 -12.23
N LEU A 96 -10.58 4.03 -12.66
CA LEU A 96 -9.31 3.61 -13.22
C LEU A 96 -9.45 3.33 -14.72
N GLU A 97 -8.47 3.77 -15.49
CA GLU A 97 -8.33 3.43 -16.89
C GLU A 97 -7.56 2.11 -17.06
N ALA A 98 -7.79 1.42 -18.18
CA ALA A 98 -6.99 0.25 -18.54
C ALA A 98 -5.50 0.63 -18.63
N GLY A 99 -4.64 -0.18 -18.01
CA GLY A 99 -3.20 0.03 -17.96
C GLY A 99 -2.70 0.86 -16.77
N GLN A 100 -3.58 1.45 -15.95
CA GLN A 100 -3.14 2.11 -14.73
C GLN A 100 -2.64 1.10 -13.69
N GLU A 101 -1.50 1.39 -13.06
CA GLU A 101 -0.99 0.62 -11.92
C GLU A 101 -1.83 0.93 -10.67
N LEU A 102 -2.25 -0.11 -9.98
CA LEU A 102 -2.96 -0.02 -8.71
C LEU A 102 -1.95 0.27 -7.61
N SER A 103 -2.31 1.20 -6.73
CA SER A 103 -1.48 1.54 -5.57
C SER A 103 -2.33 1.99 -4.39
N PHE A 104 -1.82 1.76 -3.18
CA PHE A 104 -2.37 2.31 -1.93
C PHE A 104 -1.22 2.85 -1.07
N ASN A 105 -1.52 3.65 -0.04
CA ASN A 105 -0.51 4.04 0.93
C ASN A 105 -0.34 2.88 1.94
N TYR A 106 0.85 2.28 1.98
CA TYR A 106 1.18 1.17 2.89
C TYR A 106 0.99 1.46 4.38
N GLY A 107 0.93 2.74 4.78
CA GLY A 107 0.62 3.13 6.14
C GLY A 107 1.73 2.80 7.14
N TYR A 108 3.01 2.81 6.73
CA TYR A 108 4.09 2.61 7.69
C TYR A 108 4.14 3.78 8.67
N ASP A 109 4.49 3.47 9.92
CA ASP A 109 4.60 4.46 10.98
C ASP A 109 5.98 5.16 10.96
N LEU A 110 6.22 6.02 11.95
CA LEU A 110 7.47 6.76 12.09
C LEU A 110 8.66 5.89 12.51
N SER A 111 8.44 4.63 12.88
CA SER A 111 9.53 3.74 13.27
C SER A 111 10.35 3.37 12.04
N GLU A 112 11.63 3.72 12.07
CA GLU A 112 12.59 3.40 11.02
C GLU A 112 12.15 3.81 9.59
N TYR A 113 11.30 4.83 9.45
CA TYR A 113 10.75 5.27 8.16
C TYR A 113 11.84 5.58 7.11
N GLU A 114 13.02 6.00 7.58
CA GLU A 114 14.19 6.27 6.74
C GLU A 114 14.67 5.04 5.95
N ARG A 115 14.37 3.83 6.43
CA ARG A 115 14.68 2.56 5.75
C ARG A 115 13.75 2.26 4.59
N PHE A 116 12.65 3.02 4.44
CA PHE A 116 11.61 2.78 3.45
C PHE A 116 11.43 4.00 2.53
N PRO A 117 12.45 4.35 1.71
CA PRO A 117 12.34 5.45 0.76
C PRO A 117 11.27 5.14 -0.30
N CYS A 118 10.56 6.18 -0.73
CA CYS A 118 9.52 6.09 -1.75
C CYS A 118 9.98 6.72 -3.07
N ALA A 119 9.77 5.97 -4.16
CA ALA A 119 10.08 6.40 -5.52
C ALA A 119 8.83 6.48 -6.42
N CYS A 120 7.61 6.54 -5.85
CA CYS A 120 6.35 6.38 -6.59
C CYS A 120 6.06 7.40 -7.71
N GLY A 121 6.87 8.45 -7.84
CA GLY A 121 6.71 9.46 -8.90
C GLY A 121 5.53 10.43 -8.71
N ALA A 122 4.76 10.32 -7.63
CA ALA A 122 3.71 11.27 -7.31
C ALA A 122 4.28 12.69 -7.11
N ARG A 123 3.56 13.72 -7.61
CA ARG A 123 4.00 15.13 -7.49
C ARG A 123 4.16 15.59 -6.04
N ASN A 124 3.34 15.04 -5.15
CA ASN A 124 3.31 15.27 -3.71
C ASN A 124 3.93 14.10 -2.94
N CYS A 125 4.87 13.36 -3.54
CA CYS A 125 5.61 12.31 -2.85
C CYS A 125 6.36 12.90 -1.64
N CYS A 126 6.15 12.33 -0.45
CA CYS A 126 6.86 12.73 0.76
C CYS A 126 8.27 12.11 0.88
N GLY A 127 8.66 11.28 -0.09
CA GLY A 127 9.96 10.63 -0.16
C GLY A 127 10.08 9.33 0.62
N TYR A 128 9.05 8.91 1.36
CA TYR A 128 9.05 7.69 2.18
C TYR A 128 7.71 6.94 2.09
N MET A 129 7.70 5.63 2.36
CA MET A 129 6.47 4.81 2.38
C MET A 129 5.64 5.03 3.66
N LEU A 130 5.50 6.30 4.05
CA LEU A 130 4.96 6.73 5.35
C LEU A 130 3.46 7.02 5.26
N ALA A 131 2.73 6.66 6.33
CA ALA A 131 1.32 7.01 6.49
C ALA A 131 1.12 8.54 6.42
N ARG A 132 0.01 8.96 5.80
CA ARG A 132 -0.24 10.39 5.49
C ARG A 132 -0.31 11.26 6.75
N GLU A 133 -0.77 10.72 7.87
CA GLU A 133 -0.85 11.43 9.15
C GLU A 133 0.51 11.84 9.73
N PHE A 134 1.59 11.15 9.36
CA PHE A 134 2.94 11.41 9.87
C PHE A 134 3.78 12.34 8.97
N TRP A 135 3.20 12.80 7.86
CA TRP A 135 3.89 13.65 6.89
C TRP A 135 4.41 14.96 7.52
N GLY A 136 3.65 15.55 8.46
CA GLY A 136 4.08 16.74 9.20
C GLY A 136 5.28 16.54 10.13
N ASN A 137 5.70 15.29 10.38
CA ASN A 137 6.88 14.97 11.19
C ASN A 137 8.17 14.90 10.36
N LEU A 138 8.08 14.98 9.03
CA LEU A 138 9.25 14.95 8.16
C LEU A 138 10.05 16.27 8.25
N PRO A 139 11.39 16.22 8.11
CA PRO A 139 12.20 17.42 8.05
C PRO A 139 11.73 18.40 6.96
N VAL A 140 11.77 19.70 7.26
CA VAL A 140 11.25 20.79 6.40
C VAL A 140 11.80 20.74 4.97
N GLU A 141 13.03 20.27 4.77
CA GLU A 141 13.66 20.16 3.44
C GLU A 141 13.04 19.08 2.54
N ARG A 142 12.32 18.10 3.11
CA ARG A 142 11.60 17.05 2.37
C ARG A 142 10.10 17.28 2.32
N ALA A 143 9.62 18.21 3.13
CA ALA A 143 8.25 18.68 3.18
C ALA A 143 7.96 19.63 2.02
N ASN A 144 7.78 19.12 0.80
CA ASN A 144 7.09 19.89 -0.25
C ASN A 144 5.58 19.97 0.05
N TYR A 145 5.23 20.54 1.22
CA TYR A 145 3.88 20.69 1.76
C TYR A 145 3.34 22.11 1.59
N GLU A 146 3.47 22.69 0.40
CA GLU A 146 2.67 23.88 0.09
C GLU A 146 1.22 23.45 -0.21
N GLY A 147 0.38 23.42 0.84
CA GLY A 147 -1.07 23.69 0.69
C GLY A 147 -2.09 22.56 0.88
N LEU A 148 -1.81 21.47 1.62
CA LEU A 148 -2.73 20.31 1.70
C LEU A 148 -3.40 20.04 3.06
N PHE A 149 -3.27 20.92 4.05
CA PHE A 149 -4.10 20.85 5.25
C PHE A 149 -5.02 22.09 5.31
N PRO A 150 -6.35 21.93 5.42
CA PRO A 150 -7.20 23.06 5.79
C PRO A 150 -6.81 23.54 7.20
N GLN A 151 -6.77 24.87 7.38
CA GLN A 151 -6.65 25.48 8.71
C GLN A 151 -7.86 25.12 9.59
#